data_AF-A0A804K001-F1
#
_entry.id   AF-A0A804K001-F1
#
_cell.length_a   1.000
_cell.length_b   1.000
_cell.length_c   1.000
_cell.angle_alpha   90.00
_cell.angle_beta   90.00
_cell.angle_gamma   90.00
#
_symmetry.space_group_name_H-M   'P 1'
#
loop_
_entity.id
_entity.type
_entity.pdbx_description
1 polymer ?
#
loop_
_entity_poly.entity_id
_entity_poly.type
_entity_poly.pdbx_seq_one_letter_code
_entity_poly.pdbx_strand_id
1 'polypeptide(L)' 'MAGIPRASLGLVTILVLALAILMPAVQAQAPAPAPTSDGTSIDQGIAYLLMLVALVLTYLIHPLDASSLYKLF' A
#
# COMPACT_ATOMS: atom_id res chain seq x y z
N MET A 1 -10.41 35.36 -52.00
CA MET A 1 -10.55 34.45 -50.84
C MET A 1 -11.93 33.82 -50.91
N ALA A 2 -12.04 32.52 -51.20
CA ALA A 2 -13.34 31.86 -51.32
C ALA A 2 -13.92 31.58 -49.93
N GLY A 3 -15.09 32.14 -49.62
CA GLY A 3 -15.78 31.93 -48.36
C GLY A 3 -16.33 30.50 -48.27
N ILE A 4 -16.17 29.88 -47.09
CA ILE A 4 -16.64 28.52 -46.85
C ILE A 4 -18.17 28.49 -46.99
N PRO A 5 -18.75 27.62 -47.84
CA PRO A 5 -20.19 27.56 -48.02
C PRO A 5 -20.87 27.05 -46.75
N ARG A 6 -21.90 27.74 -46.28
CA ARG A 6 -22.72 27.38 -45.09
C ARG A 6 -23.17 25.91 -45.02
N ALA A 7 -23.35 25.25 -46.17
CA ALA A 7 -23.66 23.82 -46.26
C ALA A 7 -22.50 22.90 -45.84
N SER A 8 -21.24 23.25 -46.15
CA SER A 8 -20.09 22.47 -45.70
C SER A 8 -19.87 22.61 -44.20
N LEU A 9 -20.20 23.77 -43.61
CA LEU A 9 -20.20 23.95 -42.15
C LEU A 9 -21.20 23.01 -41.47
N GLY A 10 -22.41 22.88 -42.01
CA GLY A 10 -23.46 22.00 -41.46
C GLY A 10 -23.09 20.51 -41.54
N LEU A 11 -22.43 20.08 -42.62
CA LEU A 11 -21.96 18.70 -42.72
C LEU A 11 -20.86 18.39 -41.70
N VAL A 12 -19.94 19.33 -41.49
CA VAL A 12 -18.85 19.19 -40.51
C VAL A 12 -19.41 19.13 -39.09
N THR A 13 -20.39 19.95 -38.73
CA THR A 13 -21.00 19.91 -37.38
C THR A 13 -21.71 18.60 -37.11
N ILE A 14 -22.45 18.06 -38.08
CA ILE A 14 -23.12 16.75 -37.95
C ILE A 14 -22.09 15.64 -37.77
N LEU A 15 -21.00 15.65 -38.54
CA LEU A 15 -19.93 14.66 -38.45
C LEU A 15 -19.23 14.71 -37.07
N VAL A 16 -18.90 15.90 -36.58
CA VAL A 16 -18.28 16.09 -35.27
C VAL A 16 -19.20 15.61 -34.16
N LEU A 17 -20.50 15.89 -34.25
CA LEU A 17 -21.48 15.43 -33.27
C LEU A 17 -21.64 13.91 -33.29
N ALA A 18 -21.68 13.28 -34.47
CA ALA A 18 -21.73 11.83 -34.60
C ALA A 18 -20.49 11.15 -33.98
N LEU A 19 -19.30 11.72 -34.21
CA LEU A 19 -18.06 11.23 -33.59
C LEU A 19 -18.06 11.41 -32.08
N ALA A 20 -18.53 12.54 -31.56
CA ALA A 20 -18.63 12.80 -30.12
C ALA A 20 -19.59 11.85 -29.40
N ILE A 21 -20.67 11.41 -30.06
CA ILE A 21 -21.65 10.46 -29.51
C ILE A 21 -21.14 9.03 -29.59
N LEU A 22 -20.46 8.67 -30.69
CA LEU A 22 -20.03 7.29 -30.95
C LEU A 22 -18.73 6.93 -30.22
N MET A 23 -17.88 7.91 -29.90
CA MET A 23 -16.63 7.69 -29.18
C MET A 23 -16.86 7.63 -27.66
N PRO A 24 -16.49 6.52 -26.99
CA PRO A 24 -16.53 6.45 -25.54
C PRO A 24 -15.56 7.46 -24.92
N ALA A 25 -16.05 8.33 -24.03
CA ALA A 25 -15.20 9.20 -23.23
C ALA A 25 -14.55 8.37 -22.12
N VAL A 26 -13.27 8.02 -22.29
CA VAL A 26 -12.47 7.43 -21.21
C VAL A 26 -11.87 8.56 -20.39
N GLN A 27 -12.39 8.74 -19.17
CA GLN A 27 -11.71 9.55 -18.15
C GLN A 27 -10.57 8.70 -17.57
N ALA A 28 -9.35 9.23 -17.56
CA ALA A 28 -8.24 8.56 -16.89
C ALA A 28 -8.53 8.50 -15.39
N GLN A 29 -8.74 7.30 -14.87
CA GLN A 29 -8.93 7.11 -13.43
C GLN A 29 -7.56 7.21 -12.75
N ALA A 30 -7.50 7.94 -11.63
CA ALA A 30 -6.27 8.04 -10.86
C ALA A 30 -5.80 6.62 -10.45
N PRO A 31 -4.48 6.35 -10.45
CA PRO A 31 -3.93 5.09 -9.97
C PRO A 31 -4.46 4.77 -8.57
N ALA A 32 -4.84 3.52 -8.34
CA ALA A 32 -5.27 3.09 -7.01
C ALA A 32 -4.12 3.32 -6.00
N PRO A 33 -4.43 3.77 -4.77
CA PRO A 33 -3.42 3.87 -3.72
C PRO A 33 -2.66 2.56 -3.54
N ALA A 34 -1.35 2.64 -3.30
CA ALA A 34 -0.55 1.46 -3.03
C ALA A 34 -1.07 0.74 -1.78
N PRO A 35 -1.03 -0.60 -1.73
CA PRO A 35 -1.40 -1.34 -0.52
C PRO A 35 -0.47 -0.95 0.63
N THR A 36 -1.06 -0.58 1.77
CA THR A 36 -0.32 -0.30 3.00
C THR A 36 -0.16 -1.61 3.79
N SER A 37 1.08 -2.07 3.95
CA SER A 37 1.41 -3.19 4.82
C SER A 37 2.14 -2.66 6.06
N ASP A 38 1.45 -2.58 7.19
CA ASP A 38 2.01 -2.08 8.46
C ASP A 38 2.83 -3.19 9.17
N GLY A 39 3.98 -3.53 8.58
CA GLY A 39 4.91 -4.53 9.11
C GLY A 39 5.49 -4.19 10.49
N THR A 40 5.44 -2.92 10.90
CA THR A 40 5.90 -2.43 12.20
C THR A 40 5.21 -3.10 13.38
N SER A 41 3.94 -3.47 13.25
CA SER A 41 3.19 -4.15 14.31
C SER A 41 3.74 -5.55 14.59
N ILE A 42 4.15 -6.27 13.54
CA ILE A 42 4.78 -7.59 13.63
C ILE A 42 6.17 -7.44 14.26
N ASP A 43 6.96 -6.48 13.77
CA ASP A 43 8.30 -6.21 14.31
C ASP A 43 8.26 -5.86 15.80
N GLN A 44 7.33 -5.00 16.21
CA GLN A 44 7.11 -4.63 17.61
C GLN A 44 6.65 -5.82 18.46
N GLY A 45 5.76 -6.66 17.92
CA GLY A 45 5.33 -7.89 18.58
C GLY A 45 6.49 -8.84 18.84
N ILE A 46 7.34 -9.07 17.83
CA ILE A 46 8.55 -9.89 17.97
C ILE A 46 9.51 -9.27 19.00
N ALA A 47 9.69 -7.94 18.98
CA ALA A 47 10.53 -7.25 19.96
C ALA A 47 10.05 -7.45 21.41
N TYR A 48 8.74 -7.32 21.67
CA TYR A 48 8.16 -7.60 23.00
C TYR A 48 8.30 -9.08 23.39
N LEU A 49 8.10 -10.00 22.45
CA LEU A 49 8.26 -11.43 22.72
C LEU A 49 9.70 -11.76 23.09
N LEU A 50 10.69 -11.26 22.33
CA LEU A 50 12.11 -11.44 22.62
C LEU A 50 12.50 -10.81 23.96
N MET A 51 11.96 -9.63 24.29
CA MET A 51 12.16 -9.00 25.59
C MET A 51 11.63 -9.87 26.73
N LEU A 52 10.45 -10.49 26.57
CA LEU A 52 9.87 -11.38 27.58
C LEU A 52 10.66 -12.69 27.69
N VAL A 53 11.09 -13.27 26.57
CA VAL A 53 12.00 -14.43 26.57
C VAL A 53 13.29 -14.11 27.33
N ALA A 54 13.91 -12.96 27.06
CA ALA A 54 15.12 -12.53 27.77
C ALA A 54 14.87 -12.35 29.28
N LEU A 55 13.74 -11.76 29.66
CA LEU A 55 13.35 -11.61 31.06
C LEU A 55 13.18 -12.96 31.75
N VAL A 56 12.52 -13.93 31.10
CA VAL A 56 12.37 -15.29 31.61
C VAL A 56 13.72 -15.99 31.74
N LEU A 57 14.55 -15.95 30.69
CA LEU A 57 15.87 -16.58 30.70
C LEU A 57 16.76 -16.03 31.82
N THR A 58 16.81 -14.71 31.98
CA THR A 58 17.60 -14.09 33.06
C THR A 58 17.07 -14.46 34.44
N TYR A 59 15.76 -14.52 34.64
CA TYR A 59 15.15 -14.94 35.89
C TYR A 59 15.39 -16.42 36.20
N LEU A 60 15.43 -17.28 35.18
CA LEU A 60 15.69 -18.72 35.35
C LEU A 60 17.18 -19.02 35.58
N ILE A 61 18.08 -18.34 34.86
CA ILE A 61 19.52 -18.58 34.98
C ILE A 61 20.04 -18.16 36.37
N HIS A 62 19.49 -17.08 36.96
CA HIS A 62 19.88 -16.59 38.29
C HIS A 62 19.86 -17.66 39.42
N PRO A 63 18.73 -18.36 39.68
CA PRO A 63 18.68 -19.42 40.68
C PRO A 63 19.40 -20.69 40.24
N LEU A 64 19.45 -20.98 38.94
CA LEU A 64 20.18 -22.15 38.41
C LEU A 64 21.68 -22.02 38.69
N ASP A 65 22.28 -20.87 38.39
CA ASP A 65 23.67 -20.58 38.68
C ASP A 65 23.96 -20.59 40.19
N ALA A 66 23.09 -19.98 41.00
CA ALA A 66 23.21 -20.01 42.45
C ALA A 66 23.15 -21.44 43.02
N SER A 67 22.24 -22.28 42.51
CA SER A 67 22.09 -23.66 42.94
C SER A 67 23.30 -24.54 42.58
N SER A 68 23.92 -24.28 41.43
CA SER A 68 25.15 -24.95 41.00
C SER A 68 26.30 -24.66 41.96
N LEU A 69 26.41 -23.41 42.41
CA LEU A 69 27.44 -22.94 43.34
C LEU A 69 27.27 -23.59 44.73
N TYR A 70 26.04 -23.69 45.25
CA TYR A 70 25.75 -24.41 46.50
C TYR A 70 26.03 -25.91 46.44
N LYS A 71 25.95 -26.53 45.26
CA LYS A 71 26.25 -27.96 45.09
C LYS A 71 27.75 -28.28 45.06
N LEU A 72 28.59 -27.25 44.91
CA LEU A 72 30.05 -27.39 44.77
C LEU A 72 30.80 -27.21 46.11
N PHE A 73 30.11 -26.76 47.16
CA PHE A 73 30.60 -26.65 48.54
C PHE A 73 29.91 -27.68 49.44
#